data_AF-A0A537MKU8-F1
#
_entry.id   AF-A0A537MKU8-F1
#
_cell.length_a   1.000
_cell.length_b   1.000
_cell.length_c   1.000
_cell.angle_alpha   90.00
_cell.angle_beta   90.00
_cell.angle_gamma   90.00
#
_symmetry.space_group_name_H-M   'P 1'
#
loop_
_entity.id
_entity.type
_entity.pdbx_description
1 polymer ?
#
loop_
_entity_poly.entity_id
_entity_poly.type
_entity_poly.pdbx_seq_one_letter_code
_entity_poly.pdbx_strand_id
1 'polypeptide(L)'
;MIERLAEDFLLSWQFHQQAVFYYDWMVRDFFAYLISHASGYVVMPGGEIVSLGAEWLNRAQTAYRNAVNACQNERDNVQWLAGEDWQKIFGSKIPEGGL
;
A
#
# COMPACT_ATOMS: atom_id res chain seq x y z
N MET A 1 -13.57 2.53 -7.22
CA MET A 1 -12.42 2.03 -8.02
C MET A 1 -11.28 1.54 -7.14
N ILE A 2 -10.66 2.40 -6.32
CA ILE A 2 -9.55 1.94 -5.45
C ILE A 2 -9.99 0.90 -4.41
N GLU A 3 -11.22 1.00 -3.92
CA GLU A 3 -11.84 0.00 -3.05
C GLU A 3 -11.92 -1.38 -3.71
N ARG A 4 -12.34 -1.45 -4.98
CA ARG A 4 -12.38 -2.71 -5.74
C ARG A 4 -10.99 -3.33 -5.92
N LEU A 5 -10.00 -2.50 -6.24
CA LEU A 5 -8.60 -2.95 -6.30
C LEU A 5 -8.08 -3.44 -4.94
N ALA A 6 -8.52 -2.82 -3.84
CA ALA A 6 -8.17 -3.25 -2.49
C ALA A 6 -8.80 -4.61 -2.15
N GLU A 7 -10.07 -4.84 -2.50
CA GLU A 7 -10.70 -6.16 -2.34
C GLU A 7 -9.96 -7.25 -3.12
N ASP A 8 -9.67 -7.00 -4.41
CA ASP A 8 -8.98 -7.97 -5.27
C ASP A 8 -7.55 -8.23 -4.79
N PHE A 9 -6.87 -7.20 -4.31
CA PHE A 9 -5.56 -7.33 -3.67
C PHE A 9 -5.63 -8.19 -2.40
N LEU A 10 -6.52 -7.87 -1.47
CA LEU A 10 -6.62 -8.58 -0.19
C LEU A 10 -6.98 -10.06 -0.39
N LEU A 11 -7.77 -10.40 -1.41
CA LEU A 11 -8.09 -11.79 -1.73
C LEU A 11 -6.91 -12.56 -2.35
N SER A 12 -6.03 -11.88 -3.08
CA SER A 12 -4.89 -12.49 -3.79
C SER A 12 -3.57 -12.42 -3.03
N TRP A 13 -3.50 -11.61 -1.97
CA TRP A 13 -2.27 -11.38 -1.24
C TRP A 13 -1.89 -12.59 -0.36
N GLN A 14 -0.62 -13.01 -0.45
CA GLN A 14 -0.13 -14.26 0.12
C GLN A 14 -0.31 -14.40 1.64
N PHE A 15 -0.34 -13.29 2.38
CA PHE A 15 -0.48 -13.28 3.85
C PHE A 15 -1.85 -12.77 4.30
N HIS A 16 -2.88 -12.84 3.45
CA HIS A 16 -4.19 -12.24 3.73
C HIS A 16 -4.85 -12.69 5.05
N GLN A 17 -4.61 -13.93 5.49
CA GLN A 17 -5.13 -14.45 6.77
C GLN A 17 -4.38 -13.91 8.00
N GLN A 18 -3.24 -13.24 7.79
CA GLN A 18 -2.32 -12.74 8.81
C GLN A 18 -2.05 -11.23 8.63
N ALA A 19 -2.94 -10.53 7.94
CA ALA A 19 -2.76 -9.13 7.59
C ALA A 19 -2.50 -8.19 8.79
N VAL A 20 -3.00 -8.55 9.98
CA VAL A 20 -2.73 -7.81 11.22
C VAL A 20 -1.26 -7.89 11.64
N PHE A 21 -0.59 -9.02 11.41
CA PHE A 21 0.81 -9.22 11.77
C PHE A 21 1.78 -8.64 10.73
N TYR A 22 1.37 -8.61 9.47
CA TYR A 22 2.18 -8.16 8.33
C TYR A 22 1.64 -6.87 7.72
N TYR A 23 1.11 -5.97 8.55
CA TYR A 23 0.42 -4.78 8.09
C TYR A 23 1.34 -3.84 7.28
N ASP A 24 2.59 -3.69 7.73
CA ASP A 24 3.68 -3.01 7.04
C ASP A 24 3.88 -3.56 5.61
N TRP A 25 4.00 -4.88 5.48
CA TRP A 25 4.19 -5.55 4.19
C TRP A 25 2.93 -5.50 3.34
N MET A 26 1.76 -5.57 3.95
CA MET A 26 0.47 -5.44 3.26
C MET A 26 0.38 -4.09 2.57
N VAL A 27 0.69 -3.00 3.28
CA VAL A 27 0.64 -1.64 2.74
C VAL A 27 1.66 -1.47 1.61
N ARG A 28 2.89 -1.95 1.81
CA ARG A 28 3.94 -1.95 0.77
C ARG A 28 3.47 -2.67 -0.49
N ASP A 29 2.99 -3.90 -0.34
CA ASP A 29 2.59 -4.74 -1.45
C ASP A 29 1.31 -4.21 -2.14
N PHE A 30 0.42 -3.56 -1.39
CA PHE A 30 -0.74 -2.89 -1.97
C PHE A 30 -0.35 -1.73 -2.89
N PHE A 31 0.63 -0.90 -2.51
CA PHE A 31 1.10 0.14 -3.42
C PHE A 31 1.78 -0.43 -4.66
N ALA A 32 2.53 -1.54 -4.54
CA ALA A 32 3.07 -2.25 -5.69
C ALA A 32 1.95 -2.79 -6.61
N TYR A 33 0.92 -3.37 -6.02
CA TYR A 33 -0.27 -3.85 -6.72
C TYR A 33 -0.94 -2.71 -7.48
N LEU A 34 -1.19 -1.57 -6.83
CA LEU A 34 -1.72 -0.38 -7.48
C LEU A 34 -0.86 -0.02 -8.69
N ILE A 35 0.46 0.20 -8.53
CA ILE A 35 1.35 0.60 -9.64
C ILE A 35 1.18 -0.31 -10.88
N SER A 36 1.06 -1.62 -10.69
CA SER A 36 0.90 -2.57 -11.79
C SER A 36 -0.46 -2.51 -12.51
N HIS A 37 -1.48 -1.90 -11.91
CA HIS A 37 -2.84 -1.77 -12.45
C HIS A 37 -3.13 -0.38 -13.05
N ALA A 38 -2.13 0.51 -13.11
CA ALA A 38 -2.31 1.83 -13.72
C ALA A 38 -2.65 1.71 -15.21
N SER A 39 -3.58 2.54 -15.70
CA SER A 39 -4.08 2.47 -17.09
C SER A 39 -4.71 1.13 -17.48
N GLY A 40 -5.06 0.28 -16.51
CA GLY A 40 -5.73 -1.00 -16.73
C GLY A 40 -7.25 -0.89 -16.70
N TYR A 41 -7.92 -1.93 -16.22
CA TYR A 41 -9.35 -1.96 -15.99
C TYR A 41 -9.67 -2.84 -14.77
N VAL A 42 -10.88 -2.70 -14.23
CA VAL A 42 -11.44 -3.60 -13.22
C VAL A 42 -12.81 -4.11 -13.64
N VAL A 43 -13.17 -5.31 -13.18
CA VAL A 43 -14.50 -5.88 -13.37
C VAL A 43 -15.29 -5.70 -12.08
N MET A 44 -16.43 -5.02 -12.18
CA MET A 44 -17.33 -4.80 -11.05
C MET A 44 -18.25 -6.01 -10.82
N PRO A 45 -18.79 -6.16 -9.60
CA PRO A 45 -19.88 -7.10 -9.35
C PRO A 45 -21.06 -6.81 -10.30
N GLY A 46 -21.35 -7.72 -11.21
CA GLY A 46 -22.31 -7.52 -12.30
C GLY A 46 -21.70 -7.57 -13.72
N GLY A 47 -20.37 -7.67 -13.83
CA GLY A 47 -19.67 -7.88 -15.11
C GLY A 47 -19.36 -6.60 -15.88
N GLU A 48 -19.69 -5.43 -15.34
CA GLU A 48 -19.29 -4.14 -15.90
C GLU A 48 -17.76 -3.98 -15.86
N ILE A 49 -17.18 -3.54 -16.97
CA ILE A 49 -15.74 -3.26 -17.09
C ILE A 49 -15.53 -1.76 -16.97
N VAL A 50 -14.73 -1.34 -15.99
CA VAL A 50 -14.39 0.06 -15.75
C VAL A 50 -12.91 0.28 -16.02
N SER A 51 -12.60 1.16 -16.98
CA SER A 51 -11.22 1.55 -17.28
C SER A 51 -10.61 2.39 -16.14
N LEU A 52 -9.37 2.08 -15.79
CA LEU A 52 -8.59 2.83 -14.82
C LEU A 52 -7.75 3.89 -15.54
N GLY A 53 -7.67 5.08 -14.95
CA GLY A 53 -6.65 6.07 -15.31
C GLY A 53 -5.31 5.83 -14.61
N ALA A 54 -4.36 6.75 -14.79
CA ALA A 54 -3.05 6.72 -14.14
C ALA A 54 -2.79 7.92 -13.21
N GLU A 55 -3.82 8.73 -12.90
CA GLU A 55 -3.69 9.96 -12.10
C GLU A 55 -3.08 9.74 -10.69
N TRP A 56 -3.25 8.54 -10.13
CA TRP A 56 -2.70 8.17 -8.82
C TRP A 56 -1.32 7.51 -8.89
N LEU A 57 -0.80 7.20 -10.09
CA LEU A 57 0.43 6.40 -10.28
C LEU A 57 1.65 7.03 -9.60
N ASN A 58 1.91 8.32 -9.82
CA ASN A 58 3.06 9.01 -9.21
C ASN A 58 2.99 9.02 -7.67
N ARG A 59 1.78 9.16 -7.12
CA ARG A 59 1.57 9.11 -5.66
C ARG A 59 1.77 7.69 -5.13
N ALA A 60 1.27 6.68 -5.84
CA ALA A 60 1.47 5.27 -5.47
C ALA A 60 2.94 4.85 -5.54
N GLN A 61 3.70 5.28 -6.56
CA GLN A 61 5.15 5.04 -6.65
C GLN A 61 5.92 5.68 -5.49
N THR A 62 5.55 6.92 -5.13
CA THR A 62 6.16 7.62 -3.99
C THR A 62 5.85 6.89 -2.68
N ALA A 63 4.59 6.51 -2.46
CA ALA A 63 4.17 5.80 -1.27
C ALA A 63 4.80 4.40 -1.18
N TYR A 64 4.93 3.69 -2.31
CA TYR A 64 5.62 2.40 -2.37
C TYR A 64 7.06 2.52 -1.91
N ARG A 65 7.82 3.49 -2.43
CA ARG A 65 9.21 3.71 -2.02
C ARG A 65 9.32 4.03 -0.53
N ASN A 66 8.44 4.88 0.00
CA ASN A 66 8.41 5.18 1.43
C ASN A 66 8.07 3.94 2.27
N ALA A 67 7.12 3.10 1.83
CA ALA A 67 6.75 1.87 2.53
C ALA A 67 7.89 0.84 2.53
N VAL A 68 8.64 0.72 1.42
CA VAL A 68 9.84 -0.12 1.33
C VAL A 68 10.90 0.35 2.35
N ASN A 69 11.17 1.66 2.40
CA ASN A 69 12.11 2.23 3.36
C ASN A 69 11.65 2.01 4.80
N ALA A 70 10.36 2.24 5.10
CA ALA A 70 9.80 2.02 6.42
C ALA A 70 9.96 0.56 6.88
N CYS A 71 9.60 -0.41 6.04
CA CYS A 71 9.78 -1.83 6.33
C CYS A 71 11.26 -2.19 6.59
N GLN A 72 12.19 -1.58 5.84
CA GLN A 72 13.62 -1.79 6.04
C GLN A 72 14.09 -1.18 7.37
N ASN A 73 13.65 0.03 7.69
CA ASN A 73 13.96 0.69 8.96
C ASN A 73 13.40 -0.09 10.17
N GLU A 74 12.18 -0.65 10.07
CA GLU A 74 11.61 -1.54 11.10
C GLU A 74 12.44 -2.80 11.28
N ARG A 75 12.86 -3.43 10.17
CA ARG A 75 13.74 -4.60 10.19
C ARG A 75 15.10 -4.29 10.85
N ASP A 76 15.64 -3.10 10.61
CA ASP A 76 16.91 -2.64 11.16
C ASP A 76 16.77 -2.04 12.58
N ASN A 77 15.58 -2.10 13.17
CA ASN A 77 15.23 -1.54 14.49
C ASN A 77 15.45 -0.01 14.61
N VAL A 78 15.29 0.73 13.51
CA VAL A 78 15.37 2.21 13.46
C VAL A 78 13.96 2.80 13.42
N GLN A 79 13.20 2.60 14.50
CA GLN A 79 11.75 2.91 14.56
C GLN A 79 11.40 4.36 14.25
N TRP A 80 12.25 5.31 14.62
CA TRP A 80 11.99 6.73 14.36
C TRP A 80 12.00 7.07 12.86
N LEU A 81 12.94 6.50 12.10
CA LEU A 81 12.98 6.65 10.64
C LEU A 81 11.79 5.94 9.98
N ALA A 82 11.42 4.76 10.49
CA ALA A 82 10.25 4.05 10.01
C ALA A 82 8.97 4.89 10.20
N GLY A 83 8.79 5.50 11.37
CA GLY A 83 7.65 6.38 11.64
C GLY A 83 7.63 7.60 10.74
N GLU A 84 8.78 8.27 10.53
CA GLU A 84 8.87 9.36 9.54
C GLU A 84 8.45 8.92 8.13
N ASP A 85 8.87 7.73 7.69
CA ASP A 85 8.50 7.21 6.38
C ASP A 85 7.00 6.88 6.29
N TRP A 86 6.40 6.32 7.35
CA TRP A 86 4.96 6.09 7.41
C TRP A 86 4.16 7.39 7.44
N GLN A 87 4.64 8.43 8.11
CA GLN A 87 4.01 9.75 8.11
C GLN A 87 4.01 10.41 6.72
N LYS A 88 5.03 10.18 5.89
CA LYS A 88 5.02 10.64 4.50
C LYS A 88 3.88 10.03 3.67
N ILE A 89 3.31 8.90 4.11
CA ILE A 89 2.20 8.22 3.46
C ILE A 89 0.85 8.62 4.09
N PHE A 90 0.73 8.53 5.41
CA PHE A 90 -0.55 8.64 6.13
C PHE A 90 -0.73 9.95 6.90
N GLY A 91 0.32 10.79 6.94
CA GLY A 91 0.34 12.05 7.66
C GLY A 91 0.81 11.92 9.11
N SER A 92 0.99 13.08 9.75
CA SER A 92 1.56 13.23 11.10
C SER A 92 0.72 12.67 12.25
N LYS A 93 -0.45 12.07 11.95
CA LYS A 93 -1.24 11.33 12.95
C LYS A 93 -0.67 9.95 13.23
N ILE A 94 0.19 9.42 12.35
CA ILE A 94 0.96 8.21 12.65
C ILE A 94 2.07 8.58 13.64
N PRO A 95 2.32 7.79 14.70
CA PRO A 95 3.43 8.04 15.61
C PRO A 95 4.77 8.08 14.88
N GLU A 96 5.67 8.99 15.27
CA GLU A 96 7.02 9.10 14.69
C GLU A 96 7.92 7.90 15.01
N GLY A 97 7.51 6.99 15.89
CA GLY A 97 8.34 5.86 16.32
C GLY A 97 9.25 6.27 17.48
N GLY A 98 8.79 5.98 18.69
CA GLY A 98 9.45 6.20 19.96
C GLY A 98 8.57 5.57 21.03
N LEU A 99 9.19 4.98 22.06
CA LEU A 99 8.49 4.34 23.18
C LEU A 99 7.38 5.21 23.76
#